data_AF-A0A3R9PG14-F1
#
_entry.id   AF-A0A3R9PG14-F1
#
_cell.length_a   1.000
_cell.length_b   1.000
_cell.length_c   1.000
_cell.angle_alpha   90.00
_cell.angle_beta   90.00
_cell.angle_gamma   90.00
#
_symmetry.space_group_name_H-M   'P 1'
#
loop_
_entity.id
_entity.type
_entity.pdbx_description
1 polymer ?
#
loop_
_entity_poly.entity_id
_entity_poly.type
_entity_poly.pdbx_seq_one_letter_code
_entity_poly.pdbx_strand_id
1 'polypeptide(L)' 'MTTDEVEKFFGSTEKVAVFFGITSEAVYQWRNRPGRLIPKGRAAEAAYRTEGKLPFRPELYGKSNEAYSKQ' A
#
# COMPACT_ATOMS: atom_id res chain seq x y z
N MET A 1 -4.09 2.76 -3.97
CA MET A 1 -3.23 3.49 -3.04
C MET A 1 -1.82 2.97 -3.21
N THR A 2 -0.88 3.84 -3.58
CA THR A 2 0.52 3.51 -3.78
C THR A 2 1.35 3.82 -2.54
N THR A 3 2.56 3.26 -2.47
CA THR A 3 3.54 3.58 -1.43
C THR A 3 3.89 5.07 -1.43
N ASP A 4 3.97 5.70 -2.61
CA ASP A 4 4.28 7.13 -2.73
C ASP A 4 3.16 8.01 -2.16
N GLU A 5 1.88 7.61 -2.35
CA GLU A 5 0.73 8.33 -1.78
C GLU A 5 0.77 8.32 -0.25
N VAL A 6 1.04 7.17 0.38
CA VAL A 6 1.12 7.08 1.84
C VAL A 6 2.35 7.79 2.39
N GLU A 7 3.51 7.64 1.75
CA GLU A 7 4.74 8.34 2.16
C GLU A 7 4.58 9.86 2.05
N LYS A 8 3.95 10.36 0.98
CA LYS A 8 3.64 11.80 0.85
C LYS A 8 2.69 12.29 1.93
N PHE A 9 1.69 11.48 2.29
CA PHE A 9 0.72 11.86 3.33
C PHE A 9 1.32 11.91 4.73
N PHE A 10 2.12 10.90 5.10
CA PHE A 10 2.72 10.82 6.43
C PHE A 10 4.05 11.60 6.54
N GLY A 11 4.72 11.83 5.42
CA GLY A 11 5.97 12.60 5.29
C GLY A 11 7.25 11.77 5.36
N SER A 12 7.21 10.51 5.78
CA SER A 12 8.36 9.59 5.72
C SER A 12 7.95 8.13 5.83
N THR A 13 8.84 7.22 5.41
CA THR A 13 8.67 5.77 5.51
C THR A 13 8.49 5.31 6.96
N GLU A 14 9.22 5.91 7.90
CA GLU A 14 9.18 5.58 9.32
C GLU A 14 7.82 5.93 9.92
N LYS A 15 7.24 7.07 9.54
CA LYS A 15 5.89 7.46 9.98
C LYS A 15 4.81 6.55 9.40
N VAL A 16 4.99 6.08 8.17
CA VAL A 16 4.12 5.04 7.57
C VAL A 16 4.22 3.74 8.38
N ALA A 17 5.44 3.30 8.70
CA ALA A 17 5.68 2.08 9.47
C ALA A 17 5.03 2.13 10.86
N VAL A 18 5.21 3.24 11.58
CA VAL A 18 4.55 3.52 12.87
C VAL A 18 3.03 3.49 12.74
N PHE A 19 2.47 4.13 11.71
CA PHE A 19 1.03 4.14 11.48
C PHE A 19 0.47 2.72 11.33
N PHE A 20 1.13 1.87 10.55
CA PHE A 20 0.68 0.50 10.27
C PHE A 20 1.14 -0.55 11.30
N GLY A 21 1.92 -0.16 12.31
CA GLY A 21 2.49 -1.09 13.30
C GLY A 21 3.41 -2.14 12.66
N ILE A 22 4.19 -1.75 11.65
CA ILE A 22 5.13 -2.62 10.94
C ILE A 22 6.53 -2.00 10.94
N THR A 23 7.53 -2.69 10.37
CA THR A 23 8.88 -2.14 10.22
C THR A 23 9.01 -1.29 8.95
N SER A 24 9.99 -0.39 8.90
CA SER A 24 10.28 0.42 7.70
C SER A 24 10.65 -0.46 6.50
N GLU A 25 11.34 -1.58 6.74
CA GLU A 25 11.68 -2.57 5.71
C GLU A 25 10.42 -3.13 5.04
N ALA A 26 9.36 -3.42 5.81
CA ALA A 26 8.09 -3.88 5.26
C ALA A 26 7.45 -2.84 4.34
N VAL A 27 7.60 -1.54 4.65
CA VAL A 27 7.15 -0.45 3.77
C VAL A 27 8.01 -0.37 2.50
N TYR A 28 9.34 -0.50 2.62
CA TYR A 28 10.23 -0.55 1.46
C TYR A 28 9.88 -1.70 0.51
N GLN A 29 9.52 -2.88 1.04
CA GLN A 29 9.08 -4.01 0.21
C GLN A 29 7.82 -3.72 -0.61
N TRP A 30 6.97 -2.77 -0.20
CA TRP A 30 5.82 -2.38 -1.03
C TRP A 30 6.22 -1.67 -2.31
N ARG A 31 7.38 -0.99 -2.34
CA ARG A 31 7.91 -0.34 -3.55
C ARG A 31 8.25 -1.35 -4.65
N ASN A 32 8.48 -2.62 -4.30
CA ASN A 32 8.77 -3.70 -5.24
C ASN A 32 7.51 -4.34 -5.83
N ARG A 33 6.31 -3.98 -5.35
CA ARG A 33 5.05 -4.53 -5.85
C ARG A 33 4.67 -3.87 -7.19
N PRO A 34 3.94 -4.58 -8.08
CA PRO A 34 3.40 -3.99 -9.30
C PRO A 34 2.60 -2.73 -9.01
N GLY A 35 2.87 -1.67 -9.79
CA GLY A 35 2.24 -0.36 -9.60
C GLY A 35 2.57 0.31 -8.25
N ARG A 36 3.56 -0.20 -7.51
CA ARG A 36 3.95 0.25 -6.16
C ARG A 36 2.76 0.32 -5.22
N LEU A 37 1.79 -0.58 -5.40
CA LEU A 37 0.58 -0.62 -4.58
C LEU A 37 0.89 -1.20 -3.20
N ILE A 38 0.44 -0.54 -2.14
CA ILE A 38 0.47 -1.15 -0.80
C ILE A 38 -0.53 -2.33 -0.75
N PRO A 39 -0.41 -3.31 0.17
CA PRO A 39 -1.36 -4.42 0.24
C PRO A 39 -2.82 -3.97 0.33
N LYS A 40 -3.74 -4.68 -0.35
CA LYS A 40 -5.17 -4.34 -0.41
C LYS A 40 -5.78 -4.09 0.98
N GLY A 41 -5.52 -4.98 1.93
CA GLY A 41 -6.00 -4.83 3.31
C GLY A 41 -5.44 -3.59 4.01
N ARG A 42 -4.16 -3.25 3.77
CA ARG A 42 -3.52 -2.04 4.31
C ARG A 42 -4.07 -0.77 3.68
N ALA A 43 -4.41 -0.81 2.39
CA ALA A 43 -5.06 0.31 1.72
C ALA A 43 -6.48 0.57 2.25
N ALA A 44 -7.25 -0.48 2.53
CA ALA A 44 -8.55 -0.35 3.19
C ALA A 44 -8.42 0.17 4.63
N GLU A 45 -7.44 -0.35 5.38
CA GLU A 45 -7.12 0.11 6.74
C GLU A 45 -6.76 1.60 6.77
N ALA A 46 -5.87 2.04 5.86
CA ALA A 46 -5.47 3.43 5.76
C ALA A 46 -6.65 4.35 5.41
N ALA A 47 -7.50 3.94 4.47
CA ALA A 47 -8.69 4.71 4.11
C ALA A 47 -9.64 4.88 5.32
N TYR A 48 -9.86 3.81 6.09
CA TYR A 48 -10.68 3.87 7.29
C TYR A 48 -10.06 4.77 8.37
N ARG A 49 -8.79 4.56 8.72
CA ARG A 49 -8.11 5.26 9.82
C ARG A 49 -7.75 6.71 9.51
N THR A 50 -7.72 7.10 8.24
CA THR A 50 -7.49 8.49 7.82
C THR A 50 -8.78 9.22 7.44
N GLU A 51 -9.93 8.63 7.73
CA GLU A 51 -11.25 9.22 7.42
C GLU A 51 -11.39 9.56 5.93
N GLY A 52 -10.87 8.69 5.06
CA GLY A 52 -10.95 8.84 3.60
C GLY A 52 -9.90 9.77 2.97
N LYS A 53 -9.02 10.41 3.74
CA LYS A 53 -7.95 11.28 3.19
C LYS A 53 -6.96 10.53 2.31
N LEU A 54 -6.77 9.24 2.59
CA LEU A 54 -6.10 8.29 1.69
C LEU A 54 -7.15 7.36 1.08
N PRO A 55 -7.71 7.67 -0.12
CA PRO A 55 -8.83 6.91 -0.67
C PRO A 55 -8.41 5.49 -1.08
N PHE A 56 -9.20 4.50 -0.66
CA PHE A 56 -9.06 3.12 -1.11
C PHE A 56 -9.68 2.97 -2.51
N ARG A 57 -8.87 2.46 -3.44
CA ARG A 57 -9.22 2.22 -4.84
C ARG A 57 -9.19 0.71 -5.14
N PRO A 58 -10.29 -0.03 -4.90
CA PRO A 58 -10.32 -1.49 -5.07
C PRO A 58 -10.02 -1.95 -6.50
N GLU A 59 -10.32 -1.13 -7.49
CA GLU A 59 -10.08 -1.37 -8.92
C GLU A 59 -8.60 -1.56 -9.26
N LEU A 60 -7.70 -0.96 -8.48
CA LEU A 60 -6.25 -1.13 -8.64
C LEU A 60 -5.76 -2.51 -8.17
N TYR A 61 -6.60 -3.23 -7.41
CA TYR A 61 -6.31 -4.56 -6.87
C TYR A 61 -7.08 -5.67 -7.59
N GLY A 62 -7.58 -5.39 -8.78
CA GLY A 62 -8.14 -6.40 -9.67
C GLY A 62 -7.16 -7.56 -9.86
N LYS A 63 -7.67 -8.74 -10.19
CA LYS A 63 -6.83 -9.92 -10.46
C LYS A 63 -5.88 -9.60 -11.61
N SER A 64 -4.63 -9.26 -11.30
CA SER A 64 -3.54 -9.53 -12.21
C SER A 64 -3.57 -11.05 -12.42
N ASN A 65 -3.96 -11.49 -13.61
CA ASN A 65 -3.98 -12.89 -14.01
C ASN A 65 -2.54 -13.43 -14.21
N GLU A 66 -1.59 -12.95 -13.40
CA GLU A 66 -0.14 -13.05 -13.60
C GLU A 66 0.51 -13.89 -12.49
N ALA A 67 -0.19 -14.96 -12.09
CA ALA A 67 0.34 -15.98 -11.18
C ALA A 67 0.07 -17.43 -11.64
N TYR A 68 -0.43 -17.66 -12.86
CA TYR A 68 -0.53 -19.01 -13.46
C TYR A 68 -0.16 -19.00 -14.94
N SER A 69 1.12 -18.76 -15.23
CA SER A 69 1.79 -19.31 -16.41
C SER A 69 3.27 -19.40 -16.09
N LYS A 70 3.65 -20.46 -15.36
CA LYS A 70 4.95 -21.07 -15.60
C LYS A 70 4.72 -22.15 -16.66
N GLN A 71 5.30 -21.90 -17.84
CA GLN A 71 5.52 -22.89 -18.91
C GLN A 71 6.37 -24.04 -18.40
#